data_AF-A0A7K3Z6F6-F1
#
_entry.id   AF-A0A7K3Z6F6-F1
#
_cell.length_a   1.000
_cell.length_b   1.000
_cell.length_c   1.000
_cell.angle_alpha   90.00
_cell.angle_beta   90.00
_cell.angle_gamma   90.00
#
_symmetry.space_group_name_H-M   'P 1'
#
loop_
_entity.id
_entity.type
_entity.pdbx_description
1 polymer ?
#
loop_
_entity_poly.entity_id
_entity_poly.type
_entity_poly.pdbx_seq_one_letter_code
_entity_poly.pdbx_strand_id
1 'polypeptide(L)'
;MLVHKRFGEEIQIDYYPNTPAAECSLIREMTIEQGTKQDWEKLSGFHYRGHKVAVPRKIFRLVRGDELCGVIVYSYPPPACYGRRLALPRMSIQEMNKQLSIINRVVIHPKYRTVGLGAKLIRETLPLVGTPCVEMIAVMAKYSPFAEKAGMQKIAQQLSVESVSVVSRVLMELGFDVQLLGSERYVNGKLETLSSKQVGRLKEAFVKNKHLRFKKEFAASRHQPFGKGADYIACLQNADLTKLAKLIKIVGLLQQTKVYLFWSDKL
;
A
#
# COMPACT_ATOMS: atom_id res chain seq x y z
N MET A 1 15.28 29.78 15.12
CA MET A 1 16.50 30.53 14.75
C MET A 1 16.45 30.78 13.25
N LEU A 2 16.41 32.04 12.84
CA LEU A 2 16.54 32.48 11.45
C LEU A 2 17.87 33.23 11.33
N VAL A 3 18.70 32.85 10.36
CA VAL A 3 20.01 33.49 10.15
C VAL A 3 19.93 34.31 8.87
N HIS A 4 19.95 35.63 9.02
CA HIS A 4 20.08 36.58 7.92
C HIS A 4 21.56 36.85 7.69
N LYS A 5 22.09 36.40 6.55
CA LYS A 5 23.48 36.65 6.15
C LYS A 5 23.48 37.60 4.95
N ARG A 6 24.09 38.78 5.11
CA ARG A 6 24.30 39.74 4.01
C ARG A 6 25.75 39.67 3.52
N PHE A 7 26.13 40.55 2.60
CA PHE A 7 27.49 40.61 2.05
C PHE A 7 28.48 41.05 3.15
N GLY A 8 29.59 40.33 3.32
CA GLY A 8 30.59 40.63 4.36
C GLY A 8 30.31 40.00 5.73
N GLU A 9 30.66 40.71 6.81
CA GLU A 9 30.56 40.22 8.20
C GLU A 9 29.17 40.44 8.84
N GLU A 10 28.20 40.94 8.09
CA GLU A 10 26.85 41.20 8.58
C GLU A 10 26.04 39.90 8.75
N ILE A 11 25.99 39.41 9.99
CA ILE A 11 25.13 38.30 10.40
C ILE A 11 24.12 38.81 11.43
N GLN A 12 22.83 38.76 11.08
CA GLN A 12 21.74 38.95 12.03
C GLN A 12 21.09 37.60 12.34
N ILE A 13 20.93 37.30 13.64
CA ILE A 13 20.33 36.04 14.11
C ILE A 13 19.07 36.37 14.91
N ASP A 14 17.92 35.98 14.38
CA ASP A 14 16.63 36.16 15.05
C ASP A 14 16.23 34.85 15.76
N TYR A 15 16.11 34.93 17.08
CA TYR A 15 15.72 33.83 17.95
C TYR A 15 14.20 33.85 18.19
N TYR A 16 13.48 33.08 17.38
CA TYR A 16 12.05 32.88 17.57
C TYR A 16 11.74 31.83 18.64
N PRO A 17 10.58 31.92 19.33
CA PRO A 17 10.09 30.86 20.21
C PRO A 17 10.09 29.53 19.49
N ASN A 18 10.59 28.46 20.12
CA ASN A 18 10.59 27.11 19.55
C ASN A 18 9.21 26.45 19.68
N THR A 19 8.17 27.20 19.30
CA THR A 19 6.81 26.69 19.22
C THR A 19 6.67 25.96 17.89
N PRO A 20 6.31 24.67 17.88
CA PRO A 20 6.11 23.95 16.64
C PRO A 20 5.05 24.66 15.79
N ALA A 21 5.38 24.97 14.54
CA ALA A 21 4.40 25.51 13.61
C ALA A 21 3.26 24.49 13.43
N ALA A 22 2.01 24.96 13.51
CA ALA A 22 0.85 24.10 13.31
C ALA A 22 0.79 23.53 11.88
N GLU A 23 1.35 24.26 10.92
CA GLU A 23 1.43 23.88 9.51
C GLU A 23 2.75 24.34 8.90
N CYS A 24 3.29 23.58 7.94
CA CYS A 24 4.45 23.99 7.16
C CYS A 24 4.04 25.08 6.16
N SER A 25 4.78 26.20 6.12
CA SER A 25 4.49 27.34 5.23
C SER A 25 4.43 26.97 3.75
N LEU A 26 5.24 25.99 3.31
CA LEU A 26 5.24 25.49 1.93
C LEU A 26 3.88 24.94 1.48
N ILE A 27 3.03 24.50 2.42
CA ILE A 27 1.70 23.97 2.09
C ILE A 27 0.80 25.06 1.51
N ARG A 28 1.01 26.32 1.90
CA ARG A 28 0.23 27.47 1.43
C ARG A 28 0.46 27.79 -0.04
N GLU A 29 1.60 27.36 -0.57
CA GLU A 29 1.99 27.53 -1.98
C GLU A 29 1.53 26.37 -2.87
N MET A 30 0.86 25.36 -2.29
CA MET A 30 0.48 24.14 -2.99
C MET A 30 -1.00 24.06 -3.27
N THR A 31 -1.34 23.72 -4.51
CA THR A 31 -2.72 23.56 -4.98
C THR A 31 -3.00 22.12 -5.35
N ILE A 32 -4.25 21.70 -5.14
CA ILE A 32 -4.75 20.41 -5.59
C ILE A 32 -5.59 20.63 -6.83
N GLU A 33 -5.31 19.84 -7.86
CA GLU A 33 -5.94 19.95 -9.17
C GLU A 33 -6.38 18.57 -9.67
N GLN A 34 -7.23 18.57 -10.70
CA GLN A 34 -7.52 17.37 -11.46
C GLN A 34 -6.23 16.83 -12.08
N GLY A 35 -5.89 15.58 -11.77
CA GLY A 35 -4.71 14.90 -12.28
C GLY A 35 -5.06 13.87 -13.36
N THR A 36 -4.01 13.30 -13.93
CA THR A 36 -4.04 12.33 -15.02
C THR A 36 -3.28 11.05 -14.66
N LYS A 37 -3.41 10.03 -15.50
CA LYS A 37 -2.61 8.81 -15.37
C LYS A 37 -1.11 9.07 -15.52
N GLN A 38 -0.72 10.05 -16.35
CA GLN A 38 0.69 10.41 -16.53
C GLN A 38 1.29 11.00 -15.26
N ASP A 39 0.53 11.79 -14.50
CA ASP A 39 0.98 12.31 -13.20
C ASP A 39 1.27 11.15 -12.23
N TRP A 40 0.38 10.15 -12.19
CA TRP A 40 0.63 8.93 -11.42
C TRP A 40 1.89 8.20 -11.89
N GLU A 41 2.06 8.01 -13.19
CA GLU A 41 3.20 7.28 -13.75
C GLU A 41 4.54 7.94 -13.33
N LYS A 42 4.63 9.27 -13.37
CA LYS A 42 5.79 10.05 -12.91
C LYS A 42 6.18 9.80 -11.45
N LEU A 43 5.20 9.67 -10.55
CA LEU A 43 5.47 9.44 -9.12
C LEU A 43 5.39 7.96 -8.69
N SER A 44 4.96 7.07 -9.58
CA SER A 44 4.66 5.68 -9.23
C SER A 44 5.87 4.95 -8.64
N GLY A 45 7.09 5.27 -9.09
CA GLY A 45 8.34 4.72 -8.57
C GLY A 45 8.56 4.92 -7.07
N PHE A 46 7.93 5.94 -6.47
CA PHE A 46 8.02 6.22 -5.04
C PHE A 46 6.98 5.49 -4.19
N HIS A 47 6.11 4.67 -4.80
CA HIS A 47 5.10 3.89 -4.10
C HIS A 47 5.63 2.52 -3.65
N TYR A 48 5.37 2.18 -2.39
CA TYR A 48 6.01 1.05 -1.70
C TYR A 48 5.50 -0.36 -2.06
N ARG A 49 4.36 -0.51 -2.74
CA ARG A 49 3.75 -1.83 -3.04
C ARG A 49 3.67 -2.21 -4.51
N GLY A 50 3.72 -1.23 -5.41
CA GLY A 50 3.58 -1.49 -6.84
C GLY A 50 2.88 -0.37 -7.62
N HIS A 51 3.10 -0.41 -8.94
CA HIS A 51 2.84 0.69 -9.86
C HIS A 51 1.55 0.52 -10.70
N LYS A 52 1.06 -0.72 -10.85
CA LYS A 52 -0.21 -0.99 -11.53
C LYS A 52 -1.38 -0.50 -10.69
N VAL A 53 -2.31 0.21 -11.30
CA VAL A 53 -3.52 0.73 -10.65
C VAL A 53 -4.74 0.09 -11.30
N ALA A 54 -5.78 -0.16 -10.49
CA ALA A 54 -7.09 -0.53 -11.03
C ALA A 54 -7.64 0.62 -11.88
N VAL A 55 -8.72 0.38 -12.65
CA VAL A 55 -9.35 1.40 -13.50
C VAL A 55 -9.61 2.66 -12.66
N PRO A 56 -8.90 3.78 -12.93
CA PRO A 56 -9.06 5.00 -12.16
C PRO A 56 -10.46 5.59 -12.40
N ARG A 57 -11.05 6.13 -11.33
CA ARG A 57 -12.28 6.95 -11.41
C ARG A 57 -11.93 8.42 -11.47
N LYS A 58 -11.07 8.84 -10.54
CA LYS A 58 -10.52 10.19 -10.47
C LYS A 58 -9.08 10.11 -10.00
N ILE A 59 -8.27 11.01 -10.53
CA ILE A 59 -6.90 11.24 -10.09
C ILE A 59 -6.81 12.70 -9.73
N PHE A 60 -6.17 13.02 -8.62
CA PHE A 60 -5.82 14.39 -8.28
C PHE A 60 -4.32 14.50 -8.13
N ARG A 61 -3.78 15.65 -8.52
CA ARG A 61 -2.38 16.00 -8.36
C ARG A 61 -2.25 17.16 -7.38
N LEU A 62 -1.19 17.13 -6.60
CA LEU A 62 -0.75 18.22 -5.74
C LEU A 62 0.46 18.87 -6.41
N VAL A 63 0.39 20.16 -6.66
CA VAL A 63 1.43 20.92 -7.36
C VAL A 63 1.90 22.12 -6.54
N ARG A 64 3.14 22.53 -6.74
CA ARG A 64 3.70 23.80 -6.28
C ARG A 64 4.22 24.55 -7.50
N GLY A 65 3.47 25.54 -7.97
CA GLY A 65 3.66 26.06 -9.33
C GLY A 65 3.54 24.91 -10.34
N ASP A 66 4.57 24.70 -11.17
CA ASP A 66 4.59 23.62 -12.16
C ASP A 66 5.16 22.28 -11.63
N GLU A 67 5.65 22.23 -10.38
CA GLU A 67 6.27 21.03 -9.82
C GLU A 67 5.22 20.06 -9.26
N LEU A 68 5.25 18.81 -9.74
CA LEU A 68 4.39 17.73 -9.24
C LEU A 68 4.89 17.21 -7.88
N CYS A 69 4.19 17.57 -6.80
CA CYS A 69 4.56 17.22 -5.43
C CYS A 69 3.90 15.92 -4.93
N GLY A 70 2.71 15.60 -5.43
CA GLY A 70 1.97 14.41 -4.98
C GLY A 70 0.84 14.01 -5.92
N VAL A 71 0.41 12.76 -5.81
CA VAL A 71 -0.71 12.20 -6.58
C VAL A 71 -1.54 11.27 -5.71
N ILE A 72 -2.86 11.38 -5.83
CA ILE A 72 -3.83 10.44 -5.26
C ILE A 72 -4.69 9.85 -6.39
N VAL A 73 -4.87 8.54 -6.35
CA VAL A 73 -5.68 7.82 -7.33
C VAL A 73 -6.85 7.13 -6.64
N TYR A 74 -8.05 7.53 -7.03
CA TYR A 74 -9.29 6.87 -6.69
C TYR A 74 -9.68 5.87 -7.78
N SER A 75 -10.14 4.70 -7.40
CA SER A 75 -10.59 3.65 -8.32
C SER A 75 -11.97 3.11 -7.94
N TYR A 76 -12.54 2.30 -8.83
CA TYR A 76 -13.71 1.49 -8.47
C TYR A 76 -13.32 0.47 -7.38
N PRO A 77 -14.20 0.26 -6.38
CA PRO A 77 -13.90 -0.64 -5.27
C PRO A 77 -13.87 -2.10 -5.75
N PRO A 78 -13.00 -2.94 -5.15
CA PRO A 78 -13.02 -4.37 -5.44
C PRO A 78 -14.33 -5.01 -4.95
N PRO A 79 -14.82 -6.09 -5.58
CA PRO A 79 -16.07 -6.75 -5.16
C PRO A 79 -16.07 -7.20 -3.68
N ALA A 80 -14.91 -7.58 -3.16
CA ALA A 80 -14.75 -7.99 -1.77
C ALA A 80 -13.70 -7.13 -1.06
N CYS A 81 -14.10 -6.57 0.08
CA CYS A 81 -13.23 -5.89 1.05
C CYS A 81 -13.68 -6.31 2.45
N TYR A 82 -12.73 -6.67 3.32
CA TYR A 82 -13.03 -7.12 4.68
C TYR A 82 -13.64 -5.98 5.51
N GLY A 83 -12.96 -4.82 5.57
CA GLY A 83 -13.43 -3.68 6.36
C GLY A 83 -14.80 -3.16 5.92
N ARG A 84 -15.10 -3.15 4.62
CA ARG A 84 -16.37 -2.63 4.09
C ARG A 84 -17.60 -3.25 4.73
N ARG A 85 -17.56 -4.55 5.05
CA ARG A 85 -18.69 -5.28 5.65
C ARG A 85 -19.06 -4.76 7.05
N LEU A 86 -18.18 -4.00 7.68
CA LEU A 86 -18.38 -3.40 8.98
C LEU A 86 -18.93 -1.97 8.89
N ALA A 87 -18.80 -1.32 7.72
CA ALA A 87 -19.20 0.07 7.51
C ALA A 87 -20.43 0.22 6.60
N LEU A 88 -20.69 -0.74 5.71
CA LEU A 88 -21.77 -0.69 4.73
C LEU A 88 -22.49 -2.05 4.63
N PRO A 89 -23.81 -2.04 4.34
CA PRO A 89 -24.55 -3.27 4.05
C PRO A 89 -24.06 -3.92 2.74
N ARG A 90 -24.48 -5.16 2.51
CA ARG A 90 -24.25 -5.83 1.21
C ARG A 90 -25.03 -5.09 0.13
N MET A 91 -24.41 -4.97 -1.04
CA MET A 91 -24.97 -4.27 -2.21
C MET A 91 -24.45 -4.92 -3.49
N SER A 92 -25.16 -4.69 -4.59
CA SER A 92 -24.73 -5.08 -5.93
C SER A 92 -23.48 -4.30 -6.36
N ILE A 93 -22.79 -4.77 -7.40
CA ILE A 93 -21.63 -4.05 -7.97
C ILE A 93 -22.07 -2.69 -8.53
N GLN A 94 -23.25 -2.62 -9.14
CA GLN A 94 -23.78 -1.38 -9.69
C GLN A 94 -24.03 -0.33 -8.60
N GLU A 95 -24.64 -0.71 -7.49
CA GLU A 95 -24.85 0.17 -6.33
C GLU A 95 -23.51 0.57 -5.69
N MET A 96 -22.61 -0.39 -5.51
CA MET A 96 -21.28 -0.13 -4.95
C MET A 96 -20.51 0.88 -5.78
N ASN A 97 -20.56 0.77 -7.10
CA ASN A 97 -19.92 1.73 -8.00
C ASN A 97 -20.56 3.12 -7.91
N LYS A 98 -21.84 3.26 -7.57
CA LYS A 98 -22.47 4.58 -7.38
C LYS A 98 -22.12 5.19 -6.03
N GLN A 99 -21.97 4.38 -4.99
CA GLN A 99 -21.84 4.88 -3.61
C GLN A 99 -20.41 4.98 -3.10
N LEU A 100 -19.46 4.24 -3.69
CA LEU A 100 -18.16 4.04 -3.07
C LEU A 100 -17.01 4.22 -4.06
N SER A 101 -15.96 4.90 -3.60
CA SER A 101 -14.64 4.92 -4.23
C SER A 101 -13.59 4.33 -3.29
N ILE A 102 -12.52 3.75 -3.84
CA ILE A 102 -11.36 3.33 -3.04
C ILE A 102 -10.17 4.24 -3.33
N ILE A 103 -9.50 4.72 -2.29
CA ILE A 103 -8.16 5.30 -2.42
C ILE A 103 -7.21 4.16 -2.76
N ASN A 104 -6.85 4.05 -4.04
CA ASN A 104 -5.99 2.98 -4.53
C ASN A 104 -4.53 3.31 -4.29
N ARG A 105 -4.13 4.57 -4.52
CA ARG A 105 -2.75 5.03 -4.37
C ARG A 105 -2.72 6.44 -3.80
N VAL A 106 -1.76 6.68 -2.91
CA VAL A 106 -1.35 8.01 -2.47
C VAL A 106 0.16 8.04 -2.48
N VAL A 107 0.74 9.01 -3.17
CA VAL A 107 2.19 9.21 -3.18
C VAL A 107 2.48 10.70 -3.04
N ILE A 108 3.37 11.00 -2.10
CA ILE A 108 4.04 12.30 -2.01
C ILE A 108 5.49 12.08 -2.42
N HIS A 109 6.01 12.94 -3.28
CA HIS A 109 7.41 12.93 -3.69
C HIS A 109 8.31 13.02 -2.43
N PRO A 110 9.39 12.24 -2.31
CA PRO A 110 10.21 12.16 -1.09
C PRO A 110 10.65 13.52 -0.52
N LYS A 111 11.03 14.46 -1.38
CA LYS A 111 11.38 15.86 -1.06
C LYS A 111 10.32 16.59 -0.21
N TYR A 112 9.05 16.21 -0.34
CA TYR A 112 7.90 16.89 0.27
C TYR A 112 7.19 16.04 1.33
N ARG A 113 7.80 14.94 1.79
CA ARG A 113 7.23 14.11 2.86
C ARG A 113 7.37 14.81 4.22
N THR A 114 6.73 14.23 5.22
CA THR A 114 6.74 14.66 6.64
C THR A 114 6.15 16.04 6.97
N VAL A 115 5.72 16.83 5.99
CA VAL A 115 5.12 18.15 6.23
C VAL A 115 3.57 18.17 6.23
N GLY A 116 2.91 17.01 6.14
CA GLY A 116 1.45 16.90 6.23
C GLY A 116 0.69 16.80 4.89
N LEU A 117 1.39 16.86 3.76
CA LEU A 117 0.76 16.84 2.42
C LEU A 117 -0.08 15.60 2.12
N GLY A 118 0.28 14.43 2.66
CA GLY A 118 -0.54 13.22 2.49
C GLY A 118 -1.93 13.37 3.12
N ALA A 119 -2.01 14.01 4.29
CA ALA A 119 -3.28 14.26 4.96
C ALA A 119 -4.06 15.39 4.27
N LYS A 120 -3.39 16.46 3.83
CA LYS A 120 -3.99 17.54 3.02
C LYS A 120 -4.63 16.97 1.76
N LEU A 121 -3.84 16.21 0.99
CA LEU A 121 -4.26 15.64 -0.29
C LEU A 121 -5.51 14.78 -0.12
N ILE A 122 -5.53 13.87 0.87
CA ILE A 122 -6.72 13.05 1.13
C ILE A 122 -7.91 13.95 1.53
N ARG A 123 -7.74 14.80 2.55
CA ARG A 123 -8.84 15.59 3.13
C ARG A 123 -9.56 16.43 2.09
N GLU A 124 -8.81 17.10 1.25
CA GLU A 124 -9.36 18.02 0.23
C GLU A 124 -9.94 17.27 -0.97
N THR A 125 -9.48 16.06 -1.29
CA THR A 125 -10.02 15.29 -2.43
C THR A 125 -11.14 14.32 -2.07
N LEU A 126 -11.34 14.00 -0.78
CA LEU A 126 -12.45 13.17 -0.31
C LEU A 126 -13.82 13.68 -0.80
N PRO A 127 -14.22 14.95 -0.57
CA PRO A 127 -15.52 15.45 -1.05
C PRO A 127 -15.57 15.61 -2.57
N LEU A 128 -14.42 15.78 -3.23
CA LEU A 128 -14.33 16.02 -4.67
C LEU A 128 -14.45 14.73 -5.50
N VAL A 129 -14.38 13.55 -4.88
CA VAL A 129 -14.36 12.28 -5.62
C VAL A 129 -15.69 11.96 -6.31
N GLY A 130 -16.80 12.54 -5.82
CA GLY A 130 -18.14 12.36 -6.38
C GLY A 130 -18.85 11.07 -5.95
N THR A 131 -18.41 10.46 -4.84
CA THR A 131 -19.13 9.34 -4.19
C THR A 131 -19.31 9.64 -2.71
N PRO A 132 -20.46 9.29 -2.11
CA PRO A 132 -20.76 9.60 -0.71
C PRO A 132 -19.84 8.89 0.28
N CYS A 133 -19.22 7.78 -0.11
CA CYS A 133 -18.32 7.01 0.73
C CYS A 133 -16.96 6.79 0.05
N VAL A 134 -15.91 6.71 0.87
CA VAL A 134 -14.56 6.36 0.43
C VAL A 134 -13.94 5.34 1.38
N GLU A 135 -13.40 4.25 0.83
CA GLU A 135 -12.60 3.27 1.59
C GLU A 135 -11.11 3.36 1.26
N MET A 136 -10.27 2.98 2.21
CA MET A 136 -8.82 2.86 2.02
C MET A 136 -8.28 1.66 2.79
N ILE A 137 -7.42 0.87 2.14
CA ILE A 137 -6.70 -0.24 2.76
C ILE A 137 -5.23 0.13 2.81
N ALA A 138 -4.68 0.26 4.02
CA ALA A 138 -3.33 0.74 4.20
C ALA A 138 -2.52 -0.15 5.13
N VAL A 139 -1.30 -0.47 4.70
CA VAL A 139 -0.27 -1.05 5.58
C VAL A 139 0.50 0.06 6.30
N MET A 140 0.66 1.22 5.66
CA MET A 140 1.37 2.37 6.23
C MET A 140 0.64 3.05 7.38
N ALA A 141 -0.67 2.83 7.52
CA ALA A 141 -1.49 3.44 8.56
C ALA A 141 -1.05 3.05 9.99
N LYS A 142 -0.33 1.93 10.16
CA LYS A 142 0.25 1.56 11.47
C LYS A 142 1.45 2.42 11.87
N TYR A 143 2.08 3.11 10.90
CA TYR A 143 3.26 3.95 11.12
C TYR A 143 2.94 5.44 11.07
N SER A 144 1.87 5.82 10.35
CA SER A 144 1.48 7.21 10.19
C SER A 144 -0.05 7.33 10.09
N PRO A 145 -0.68 8.14 10.95
CA PRO A 145 -2.13 8.33 10.97
C PRO A 145 -2.59 9.34 9.90
N PHE A 146 -1.95 9.40 8.74
CA PHE A 146 -2.22 10.47 7.74
C PHE A 146 -3.66 10.45 7.21
N ALA A 147 -4.26 9.27 7.06
CA ALA A 147 -5.66 9.13 6.66
C ALA A 147 -6.62 9.54 7.79
N GLU A 148 -6.31 9.20 9.04
CA GLU A 148 -7.10 9.61 10.20
C GLU A 148 -7.03 11.12 10.41
N LYS A 149 -5.84 11.71 10.30
CA LYS A 149 -5.65 13.16 10.29
C LYS A 149 -6.39 13.86 9.16
N ALA A 150 -6.70 13.15 8.07
CA ALA A 150 -7.48 13.65 6.94
C ALA A 150 -9.01 13.48 7.12
N GLY A 151 -9.47 12.95 8.26
CA GLY A 151 -10.89 12.76 8.57
C GLY A 151 -11.42 11.35 8.28
N MET A 152 -10.58 10.40 7.84
CA MET A 152 -11.02 9.01 7.70
C MET A 152 -11.06 8.32 9.07
N GLN A 153 -12.02 7.43 9.29
CA GLN A 153 -12.14 6.62 10.50
C GLN A 153 -11.50 5.26 10.30
N LYS A 154 -10.68 4.81 11.25
CA LYS A 154 -10.19 3.43 11.31
C LYS A 154 -11.32 2.50 11.75
N ILE A 155 -11.78 1.64 10.86
CA ILE A 155 -12.91 0.73 11.12
C ILE A 155 -12.48 -0.71 11.45
N ALA A 156 -11.28 -1.12 11.00
CA ALA A 156 -10.81 -2.47 11.24
C ALA A 156 -9.29 -2.59 11.11
N GLN A 157 -8.75 -3.64 11.72
CA GLN A 157 -7.36 -4.06 11.56
C GLN A 157 -7.32 -5.58 11.36
N GLN A 158 -6.67 -6.02 10.30
CA GLN A 158 -6.52 -7.45 9.99
C GLN A 158 -5.05 -7.84 10.12
N LEU A 159 -4.80 -8.79 11.02
CA LEU A 159 -3.51 -9.46 11.20
C LEU A 159 -3.29 -10.53 10.13
N SER A 160 -2.08 -11.08 10.07
CA SER A 160 -1.78 -12.21 9.19
C SER A 160 -2.57 -13.46 9.61
N VAL A 161 -2.98 -14.25 8.61
CA VAL A 161 -3.65 -15.54 8.87
C VAL A 161 -2.63 -16.59 9.34
N GLU A 162 -3.08 -17.54 10.15
CA GLU A 162 -2.22 -18.56 10.77
C GLU A 162 -1.40 -19.35 9.74
N SER A 163 -2.00 -19.72 8.61
CA SER A 163 -1.31 -20.44 7.53
C SER A 163 -0.11 -19.67 6.98
N VAL A 164 -0.17 -18.34 6.94
CA VAL A 164 0.95 -17.49 6.53
C VAL A 164 1.99 -17.42 7.64
N SER A 165 1.56 -17.31 8.90
CA SER A 165 2.46 -17.27 10.06
C SER A 165 3.30 -18.54 10.20
N VAL A 166 2.75 -19.73 9.91
CA VAL A 166 3.50 -20.99 9.93
C VAL A 166 4.61 -20.99 8.86
N VAL A 167 4.28 -20.57 7.63
CA VAL A 167 5.29 -20.50 6.55
C VAL A 167 6.36 -19.45 6.86
N SER A 168 5.98 -18.30 7.42
CA SER A 168 6.94 -17.29 7.88
C SER A 168 7.91 -17.83 8.93
N ARG A 169 7.47 -18.68 9.87
CA ARG A 169 8.37 -19.34 10.84
C ARG A 169 9.39 -20.24 10.17
N VAL A 170 8.96 -21.07 9.21
CA VAL A 170 9.88 -21.93 8.45
C VAL A 170 10.90 -21.10 7.68
N LEU A 171 10.48 -19.98 7.08
CA LEU A 171 11.40 -19.06 6.40
C LEU A 171 12.44 -18.47 7.37
N MET A 172 12.04 -18.05 8.57
CA MET A 172 12.99 -17.56 9.59
C MET A 172 14.00 -18.64 10.00
N GLU A 173 13.55 -19.87 10.22
CA GLU A 173 14.41 -21.01 10.56
C GLU A 173 15.38 -21.37 9.42
N LEU A 174 15.04 -21.04 8.17
CA LEU A 174 15.90 -21.17 7.00
C LEU A 174 16.82 -19.95 6.80
N GLY A 175 16.82 -18.99 7.73
CA GLY A 175 17.69 -17.81 7.70
C GLY A 175 17.21 -16.68 6.80
N PHE A 176 15.90 -16.63 6.49
CA PHE A 176 15.29 -15.47 5.85
C PHE A 176 14.88 -14.42 6.90
N ASP A 177 15.08 -13.17 6.54
CA ASP A 177 14.52 -12.01 7.21
C ASP A 177 13.12 -11.75 6.63
N VAL A 178 12.12 -11.90 7.48
CA VAL A 178 10.69 -11.72 7.12
C VAL A 178 10.37 -10.29 6.66
N GLN A 179 11.19 -9.30 7.03
CA GLN A 179 11.03 -7.91 6.59
C GLN A 179 11.47 -7.70 5.15
N LEU A 180 12.37 -8.55 4.65
CA LEU A 180 12.98 -8.44 3.31
C LEU A 180 12.34 -9.36 2.27
N LEU A 181 11.26 -10.09 2.60
CA LEU A 181 10.58 -10.99 1.66
C LEU A 181 9.97 -10.28 0.43
N GLY A 182 9.84 -8.95 0.49
CA GLY A 182 9.43 -8.14 -0.67
C GLY A 182 10.54 -7.91 -1.71
N SER A 183 11.81 -8.10 -1.33
CA SER A 183 12.98 -7.86 -2.19
C SER A 183 13.32 -9.09 -3.00
N GLU A 184 13.20 -8.99 -4.32
CA GLU A 184 13.46 -10.08 -5.25
C GLU A 184 14.93 -10.53 -5.22
N ARG A 185 15.86 -9.57 -5.23
CA ARG A 185 17.29 -9.82 -5.10
C ARG A 185 17.62 -10.58 -3.81
N TYR A 186 17.03 -10.16 -2.69
CA TYR A 186 17.26 -10.80 -1.40
C TYR A 186 16.73 -12.24 -1.39
N VAL A 187 15.49 -12.43 -1.84
CA VAL A 187 14.84 -13.75 -1.83
C VAL A 187 15.56 -14.73 -2.75
N ASN A 188 15.93 -14.31 -3.97
CA ASN A 188 16.66 -15.17 -4.91
C ASN A 188 18.03 -15.54 -4.36
N GLY A 189 18.80 -14.57 -3.87
CA GLY A 189 20.12 -14.85 -3.29
C GLY A 189 20.04 -15.79 -2.07
N LYS A 190 18.99 -15.69 -1.25
CA LYS A 190 18.76 -16.65 -0.15
C LYS A 190 18.36 -18.03 -0.64
N LEU A 191 17.48 -18.12 -1.64
CA LEU A 191 17.05 -19.40 -2.21
C LEU A 191 18.21 -20.17 -2.83
N GLU A 192 19.14 -19.50 -3.50
CA GLU A 192 20.35 -20.10 -4.10
C GLU A 192 21.29 -20.72 -3.04
N THR A 193 21.26 -20.23 -1.81
CA THR A 193 22.08 -20.76 -0.71
C THR A 193 21.47 -21.99 -0.02
N LEU A 194 20.21 -22.34 -0.35
CA LEU A 194 19.53 -23.46 0.31
C LEU A 194 19.93 -24.80 -0.30
N SER A 195 20.19 -25.79 0.55
CA SER A 195 20.30 -27.19 0.14
C SER A 195 18.96 -27.75 -0.38
N SER A 196 19.02 -28.81 -1.19
CA SER A 196 17.83 -29.51 -1.68
C SER A 196 16.88 -29.96 -0.55
N LYS A 197 17.43 -30.36 0.60
CA LYS A 197 16.65 -30.72 1.80
C LYS A 197 15.89 -29.52 2.37
N GLN A 198 16.51 -28.35 2.44
CA GLN A 198 15.88 -27.12 2.91
C GLN A 198 14.80 -26.63 1.95
N VAL A 199 15.04 -26.72 0.63
CA VAL A 199 14.03 -26.43 -0.39
C VAL A 199 12.83 -27.38 -0.26
N GLY A 200 13.07 -28.67 -0.03
CA GLY A 200 12.03 -29.66 0.25
C GLY A 200 11.17 -29.28 1.46
N ARG A 201 11.79 -28.94 2.59
CA ARG A 201 11.11 -28.45 3.80
C ARG A 201 10.24 -27.22 3.52
N LEU A 202 10.74 -26.27 2.73
CA LEU A 202 9.98 -25.08 2.36
C LEU A 202 8.76 -25.43 1.51
N LYS A 203 8.90 -26.31 0.51
CA LYS A 203 7.79 -26.81 -0.31
C LYS A 203 6.72 -27.49 0.56
N GLU A 204 7.13 -28.35 1.50
CA GLU A 204 6.21 -29.00 2.44
C GLU A 204 5.43 -27.99 3.29
N ALA A 205 6.08 -26.92 3.75
CA ALA A 205 5.42 -25.88 4.53
C ALA A 205 4.27 -25.23 3.72
N PHE A 206 4.49 -24.94 2.44
CA PHE A 206 3.47 -24.40 1.54
C PHE A 206 2.36 -25.42 1.19
N VAL A 207 2.66 -26.72 1.17
CA VAL A 207 1.66 -27.79 0.95
C VAL A 207 0.73 -27.91 2.16
N LYS A 208 1.29 -27.94 3.37
CA LYS A 208 0.53 -28.08 4.62
C LYS A 208 -0.30 -26.82 4.92
N ASN A 209 0.23 -25.64 4.58
CA ASN A 209 -0.40 -24.35 4.89
C ASN A 209 -1.01 -23.70 3.64
N LYS A 210 -2.09 -24.32 3.12
CA LYS A 210 -2.75 -23.87 1.90
C LYS A 210 -3.38 -22.48 2.10
N HIS A 211 -3.20 -21.60 1.12
CA HIS A 211 -3.86 -20.31 1.08
C HIS A 211 -4.30 -19.98 -0.36
N LEU A 212 -5.45 -19.33 -0.53
CA LEU A 212 -6.03 -19.03 -1.85
C LEU A 212 -5.07 -18.23 -2.75
N ARG A 213 -4.28 -17.32 -2.16
CA ARG A 213 -3.28 -16.53 -2.91
C ARG A 213 -2.09 -17.37 -3.38
N PHE A 214 -1.69 -18.41 -2.64
CA PHE A 214 -0.63 -19.31 -3.10
C PHE A 214 -1.13 -20.16 -4.26
N LYS A 215 -2.35 -20.71 -4.15
CA LYS A 215 -2.98 -21.47 -5.22
C LYS A 215 -3.11 -20.66 -6.52
N LYS A 216 -3.49 -19.39 -6.40
CA LYS A 216 -3.64 -18.49 -7.56
C LYS A 216 -2.34 -18.31 -8.35
N GLU A 217 -1.17 -18.42 -7.73
CA GLU A 217 0.12 -18.31 -8.43
C GLU A 217 0.35 -19.48 -9.41
N PHE A 218 -0.31 -20.62 -9.16
CA PHE A 218 -0.23 -21.81 -10.01
C PHE A 218 -1.50 -22.05 -10.83
N ALA A 219 -2.44 -21.09 -10.85
CA ALA A 219 -3.69 -21.25 -11.58
C ALA A 219 -3.44 -21.28 -13.09
N ALA A 220 -3.82 -22.39 -13.73
CA ALA A 220 -3.57 -22.65 -15.14
C ALA A 220 -4.46 -21.83 -16.10
N SER A 221 -5.63 -21.34 -15.64
CA SER A 221 -6.57 -20.61 -16.51
C SER A 221 -7.40 -19.55 -15.78
N ARG A 222 -7.92 -18.58 -16.55
CA ARG A 222 -8.86 -17.56 -16.05
C ARG A 222 -10.17 -18.13 -15.52
N HIS A 223 -10.58 -19.32 -16.01
CA HIS A 223 -11.83 -19.97 -15.64
C HIS A 223 -11.72 -20.84 -14.38
N GLN A 224 -10.49 -21.15 -13.93
CA GLN A 224 -10.23 -21.83 -12.65
C GLN A 224 -9.15 -21.08 -11.85
N PRO A 225 -9.46 -19.86 -11.35
CA PRO A 225 -8.47 -18.95 -10.77
C PRO A 225 -7.80 -19.45 -9.48
N PHE A 226 -8.28 -20.56 -8.91
CA PHE A 226 -7.74 -21.19 -7.70
C PHE A 226 -7.33 -22.66 -7.89
N GLY A 227 -7.54 -23.23 -9.09
CA GLY A 227 -7.23 -24.62 -9.44
C GLY A 227 -7.82 -25.69 -8.51
N LYS A 228 -7.48 -26.96 -8.74
CA LYS A 228 -7.75 -28.04 -7.78
C LYS A 228 -6.62 -28.14 -6.76
N GLY A 229 -6.93 -28.71 -5.59
CA GLY A 229 -5.95 -28.89 -4.52
C GLY A 229 -4.80 -29.83 -4.90
N ALA A 230 -5.07 -30.87 -5.69
CA ALA A 230 -4.05 -31.82 -6.16
C ALA A 230 -3.07 -31.14 -7.14
N ASP A 231 -3.59 -30.39 -8.11
CA ASP A 231 -2.79 -29.66 -9.10
C ASP A 231 -1.81 -28.68 -8.43
N TYR A 232 -2.26 -27.96 -7.41
CA TYR A 232 -1.40 -27.07 -6.63
C TYR A 232 -0.21 -27.82 -6.00
N ILE A 233 -0.44 -29.00 -5.42
CA ILE A 233 0.60 -29.79 -4.76
C ILE A 233 1.62 -30.28 -5.80
N ALA A 234 1.17 -30.83 -6.92
CA ALA A 234 2.04 -31.29 -8.00
C ALA A 234 2.88 -30.15 -8.60
N CYS A 235 2.25 -29.00 -8.86
CA CYS A 235 2.94 -27.80 -9.36
C CYS A 235 3.97 -27.26 -8.36
N LEU A 236 3.68 -27.32 -7.07
CA LEU A 236 4.59 -26.85 -6.02
C LEU A 236 5.78 -27.81 -5.82
N GLN A 237 5.56 -29.12 -5.89
CA GLN A 237 6.63 -30.11 -5.85
C GLN A 237 7.62 -29.91 -7.00
N ASN A 238 7.11 -29.62 -8.19
CA ASN A 238 7.89 -29.33 -9.40
C ASN A 238 8.29 -27.84 -9.56
N ALA A 239 8.03 -26.99 -8.56
CA ALA A 239 8.35 -25.57 -8.65
C ALA A 239 9.87 -25.34 -8.63
N ASP A 240 10.33 -24.48 -9.54
CA ASP A 240 11.69 -23.93 -9.56
C ASP A 240 11.87 -22.83 -8.51
N LEU A 241 13.12 -22.36 -8.34
CA LEU A 241 13.43 -21.28 -7.40
C LEU A 241 12.66 -20.00 -7.74
N THR A 242 12.46 -19.71 -9.03
CA THR A 242 11.69 -18.54 -9.50
C THR A 242 10.24 -18.56 -8.99
N LYS A 243 9.54 -19.69 -9.09
CA LYS A 243 8.18 -19.83 -8.56
C LYS A 243 8.16 -19.76 -7.03
N LEU A 244 9.14 -20.36 -6.36
CA LEU A 244 9.26 -20.26 -4.90
C LEU A 244 9.48 -18.81 -4.45
N ALA A 245 10.31 -18.04 -5.14
CA ALA A 245 10.55 -16.63 -4.85
C ALA A 245 9.24 -15.82 -4.92
N LYS A 246 8.40 -16.07 -5.93
CA LYS A 246 7.08 -15.44 -6.04
C LYS A 246 6.17 -15.78 -4.87
N LEU A 247 6.13 -17.05 -4.43
CA LEU A 247 5.36 -17.45 -3.25
C LEU A 247 5.85 -16.77 -1.97
N ILE A 248 7.17 -16.72 -1.76
CA ILE A 248 7.77 -16.03 -0.60
C ILE A 248 7.40 -14.55 -0.60
N LYS A 249 7.40 -13.89 -1.76
CA LYS A 249 6.93 -12.51 -1.89
C LYS A 249 5.46 -12.36 -1.50
N ILE A 250 4.61 -13.34 -1.86
CA ILE A 250 3.21 -13.37 -1.44
C ILE A 250 3.09 -13.55 0.09
N VAL A 251 3.95 -14.37 0.72
CA VAL A 251 4.02 -14.49 2.19
C VAL A 251 4.30 -13.13 2.82
N GLY A 252 5.35 -12.43 2.35
CA GLY A 252 5.68 -11.09 2.83
C GLY A 252 4.52 -10.08 2.69
N LEU A 253 3.77 -10.14 1.57
CA LEU A 253 2.58 -9.31 1.36
C LEU A 253 1.43 -9.63 2.33
N LEU A 254 1.22 -10.92 2.60
CA LEU A 254 0.12 -11.40 3.44
C LEU A 254 0.39 -11.22 4.92
N GLN A 255 1.67 -11.27 5.33
CA GLN A 255 2.11 -11.06 6.71
C GLN A 255 1.87 -9.62 7.19
N GLN A 256 1.81 -8.67 6.27
CA GLN A 256 1.57 -7.27 6.60
C GLN A 256 0.17 -7.04 7.19
N THR A 257 0.14 -6.46 8.38
CA THR A 257 -1.07 -5.91 9.02
C THR A 257 -1.72 -4.88 8.10
N LYS A 258 -3.01 -5.06 7.83
CA LYS A 258 -3.80 -4.17 6.99
C LYS A 258 -4.78 -3.42 7.87
N VAL A 259 -4.74 -2.09 7.80
CA VAL A 259 -5.72 -1.21 8.42
C VAL A 259 -6.76 -0.84 7.36
N TYR A 260 -8.02 -0.91 7.73
CA TYR A 260 -9.14 -0.50 6.90
C TYR A 260 -9.67 0.83 7.43
N LEU A 261 -9.69 1.83 6.56
CA LEU A 261 -10.16 3.16 6.85
C LEU A 261 -11.37 3.49 5.97
N PHE A 262 -12.26 4.32 6.50
CA PHE A 262 -13.51 4.67 5.87
C PHE A 262 -13.84 6.14 6.08
N TRP A 263 -14.43 6.77 5.08
CA TRP A 263 -14.95 8.13 5.16
C TRP A 263 -16.34 8.18 4.52
N SER A 264 -17.20 9.02 5.10
CA SER A 264 -18.57 9.25 4.65
C SER A 264 -18.83 10.76 4.68
N ASP A 265 -19.48 11.25 3.63
CA ASP A 265 -19.93 12.65 3.51
C ASP A 265 -21.12 12.98 4.46
N LYS A 266 -21.73 11.95 5.05
CA LYS A 266 -22.88 12.07 5.96
C LYS A 266 -22.50 12.12 7.45
N LEU A 267 -21.22 12.35 7.75
CA LEU A 267 -20.70 12.48 9.12
C LEU A 267 -20.44 13.95 9.46
#